data_AF-A0A3D4FHJ2-F1
#
_entry.id   AF-A0A3D4FHJ2-F1
#
_cell.length_a   1.000
_cell.length_b   1.000
_cell.length_c   1.000
_cell.angle_alpha   90.00
_cell.angle_beta   90.00
_cell.angle_gamma   90.00
#
_symmetry.space_group_name_H-M   'P 1'
#
loop_
_entity.id
_entity.type
_entity.pdbx_description
1 polymer ?
#
loop_
_entity_poly.entity_id
_entity_poly.type
_entity_poly.pdbx_seq_one_letter_code
_entity_poly.pdbx_strand_id
1 'polypeptide(L)'
;MELEELRKKRGSKNVKEKKYFLNITNLYHDYRVTMYEISEKKGSAFNYWLNLGKPQFIEEDEIELLSKAAFPSIKFKYAKKSTVFHLAPNIDGYGATLILLKKVQKHPF
;
A
#
# COMPACT_ATOMS: atom_id res chain seq x y z
N MET A 1 13.09 3.21 -26.02
CA MET A 1 11.83 2.43 -26.01
C MET A 1 11.46 2.24 -24.55
N GLU A 2 10.39 2.90 -24.11
CA GLU A 2 10.02 3.08 -22.70
C GLU A 2 9.52 1.77 -22.08
N LEU A 3 9.91 1.44 -20.85
CA LEU A 3 9.53 0.18 -20.16
C LEU A 3 8.01 -0.03 -20.10
N GLU A 4 7.24 1.05 -20.14
CA GLU A 4 5.77 1.09 -20.25
C GLU A 4 5.26 0.37 -21.52
N GLU A 5 5.94 0.55 -22.65
CA GLU A 5 5.59 -0.05 -23.94
C GLU A 5 5.80 -1.57 -23.94
N LEU A 6 6.85 -2.04 -23.24
CA LEU A 6 7.16 -3.47 -23.11
C LEU A 6 6.14 -4.20 -22.21
N ARG A 7 5.59 -3.52 -21.20
CA ARG A 7 4.55 -4.05 -20.32
C ARG A 7 3.21 -4.26 -21.05
N LYS A 8 2.86 -3.40 -22.01
CA LYS A 8 1.64 -3.55 -22.83
C LYS A 8 1.64 -4.82 -23.69
N LYS A 9 2.81 -5.26 -24.17
CA LYS A 9 2.93 -6.41 -25.11
C LYS A 9 2.78 -7.80 -24.48
N ARG A 10 2.79 -7.93 -23.15
CA ARG A 10 2.78 -9.24 -22.45
C ARG A 10 1.40 -9.72 -21.97
N GLY A 11 0.31 -9.19 -22.54
CA GLY A 11 -1.04 -9.56 -22.10
C GLY A 11 -1.34 -9.01 -20.70
N SER A 12 -1.17 -7.70 -20.55
CA SER A 12 -1.60 -6.97 -19.34
C SER A 12 -3.10 -7.21 -19.17
N LYS A 13 -3.47 -8.16 -18.30
CA LYS A 13 -4.81 -8.25 -17.74
C LYS A 13 -5.09 -6.84 -17.17
N ASN A 14 -6.04 -6.15 -17.78
CA ASN A 14 -6.42 -4.75 -17.52
C ASN A 14 -6.99 -4.56 -16.09
N VAL A 15 -6.22 -4.86 -15.05
CA VAL A 15 -6.61 -4.59 -13.67
C VAL A 15 -6.32 -3.11 -13.42
N LYS A 16 -7.30 -2.27 -13.74
CA LYS A 16 -7.26 -0.84 -13.48
C LYS A 16 -7.35 -0.58 -11.98
N GLU A 17 -6.77 0.55 -11.56
CA GLU A 17 -6.93 1.08 -10.21
C GLU A 17 -8.43 1.18 -9.86
N LYS A 18 -8.79 0.73 -8.65
CA LYS A 18 -10.18 0.71 -8.19
C LYS A 18 -10.31 1.42 -6.85
N LYS A 19 -11.19 2.43 -6.85
CA LYS A 19 -11.59 3.13 -5.65
C LYS A 19 -12.70 2.37 -4.94
N TYR A 20 -12.52 2.11 -3.66
CA TYR A 20 -13.53 1.52 -2.80
C TYR A 20 -14.09 2.58 -1.88
N PHE A 21 -15.39 2.54 -1.60
CA PHE A 21 -16.04 3.40 -0.62
C PHE A 21 -16.51 2.53 0.53
N LEU A 22 -15.88 2.69 1.69
CA LEU A 22 -16.16 1.94 2.90
C LEU A 22 -16.80 2.89 3.92
N ASN A 23 -18.01 2.54 4.34
CA ASN A 23 -18.74 3.25 5.38
C ASN A 23 -18.74 2.38 6.63
N ILE A 24 -17.97 2.78 7.64
CA ILE A 24 -17.96 2.11 8.94
C ILE A 24 -18.96 2.86 9.81
N THR A 25 -20.01 2.18 10.24
CA THR A 25 -21.02 2.74 11.12
C THR A 25 -20.64 2.54 12.59
N ASN A 26 -21.12 3.44 13.44
CA ASN A 26 -21.02 3.35 14.90
C ASN A 26 -19.58 3.19 15.43
N LEU A 27 -18.65 4.08 15.07
CA LEU A 27 -17.38 4.17 15.79
C LEU A 27 -17.62 4.72 17.19
N TYR A 28 -17.69 3.83 18.17
CA TYR A 28 -17.97 4.15 19.58
C TYR A 28 -16.87 4.97 20.29
N HIS A 29 -15.66 4.98 19.73
CA HIS A 29 -14.48 5.63 20.29
C HIS A 29 -13.71 6.38 19.20
N ASP A 30 -12.65 7.08 19.60
CA ASP A 30 -11.64 7.57 18.67
C ASP A 30 -10.65 6.44 18.32
N TYR A 31 -10.23 6.37 17.06
CA TYR A 31 -9.35 5.33 16.55
C TYR A 31 -8.16 5.94 15.79
N ARG A 32 -6.99 5.34 15.94
CA ARG A 32 -5.87 5.50 15.00
C ARG A 32 -6.08 4.51 13.87
N VAL A 33 -6.06 5.04 12.65
CA VAL A 33 -6.18 4.28 11.42
C VAL A 33 -4.79 4.20 10.80
N THR A 34 -4.31 2.98 10.58
CA THR A 34 -3.05 2.72 9.87
C THR A 34 -3.38 1.93 8.61
N MET A 35 -2.98 2.44 7.46
CA MET A 35 -3.16 1.78 6.17
C MET A 35 -1.82 1.32 5.65
N TYR A 36 -1.74 0.07 5.21
CA TYR A 36 -0.58 -0.48 4.51
C TYR A 36 -0.98 -0.80 3.08
N GLU A 37 -0.23 -0.28 2.11
CA GLU A 37 -0.50 -0.43 0.68
C GLU A 37 0.67 -1.15 0.00
N ILE A 38 0.35 -2.22 -0.72
CA ILE A 38 1.28 -2.91 -1.62
C ILE A 38 0.70 -2.91 -3.04
N SER A 39 1.57 -2.84 -4.05
CA SER A 39 1.23 -2.98 -5.47
C SER A 39 2.48 -3.30 -6.28
N GLU A 40 2.36 -3.49 -7.60
CA GLU A 40 3.55 -3.63 -8.45
C GLU A 40 4.50 -2.42 -8.37
N LYS A 41 3.98 -1.25 -7.97
CA LYS A 41 4.74 0.00 -7.83
C LYS A 41 5.23 0.26 -6.39
N LYS A 42 4.63 -0.40 -5.38
CA LYS A 42 4.84 -0.12 -3.96
C LYS A 42 5.10 -1.41 -3.18
N GLY A 43 6.24 -1.51 -2.51
CA GLY A 43 6.53 -2.67 -1.64
C GLY A 43 6.73 -3.99 -2.40
N SER A 44 7.19 -3.92 -3.67
CA SER A 44 7.43 -5.10 -4.50
C SER A 44 8.91 -5.30 -4.76
N ALA A 45 9.57 -6.09 -3.91
CA ALA A 45 11.00 -6.46 -4.05
C ALA A 45 11.32 -6.94 -5.47
N PHE A 46 10.47 -7.79 -6.03
CA PHE A 46 10.63 -8.34 -7.37
C PHE A 46 10.64 -7.24 -8.45
N ASN A 47 9.71 -6.29 -8.41
CA ASN A 47 9.70 -5.20 -9.38
C ASN A 47 10.90 -4.25 -9.21
N TYR A 48 11.38 -4.05 -7.98
CA TYR A 48 12.61 -3.29 -7.74
C TYR A 48 13.84 -4.03 -8.30
N TRP A 49 13.98 -5.33 -8.07
CA TRP A 49 15.04 -6.15 -8.68
C TRP A 49 14.97 -6.15 -10.22
N LEU A 50 13.76 -6.21 -10.80
CA LEU A 50 13.57 -6.06 -12.24
C LEU A 50 14.08 -4.70 -12.73
N ASN A 51 13.85 -3.62 -11.97
CA ASN A 51 14.31 -2.27 -12.31
C ASN A 51 15.82 -2.07 -12.12
N LEU A 52 16.48 -2.86 -11.27
CA LEU A 52 17.94 -2.92 -11.17
C LEU A 52 18.61 -3.60 -12.38
N GLY A 53 17.84 -4.07 -13.36
CA GLY A 53 18.37 -4.75 -14.54
C GLY A 53 18.49 -6.26 -14.37
N LYS A 54 17.85 -6.84 -13.34
CA LYS A 54 17.87 -8.28 -13.04
C LYS A 54 19.28 -8.84 -12.82
N PRO A 55 20.07 -8.22 -11.94
CA PRO A 55 21.40 -8.70 -11.67
C PRO A 55 21.34 -10.14 -11.11
N GLN A 56 22.28 -10.98 -11.53
CA GLN A 56 22.43 -12.35 -11.04
C GLN A 56 23.04 -12.39 -9.64
N PHE A 57 23.93 -11.44 -9.37
CA PHE A 57 24.57 -11.23 -8.06
C PHE A 57 24.04 -9.91 -7.48
N ILE A 58 23.67 -9.93 -6.22
CA ILE A 58 23.20 -8.76 -5.48
C ILE A 58 24.08 -8.70 -4.23
N GLU A 59 24.71 -7.54 -4.02
CA GLU A 59 25.55 -7.32 -2.85
C GLU A 59 24.69 -7.21 -1.58
N GLU A 60 25.28 -7.43 -0.41
CA GLU A 60 24.53 -7.50 0.86
C GLU A 60 23.81 -6.17 1.19
N ASP A 61 24.43 -5.04 0.85
CA ASP A 61 23.86 -3.71 0.99
C ASP A 61 22.65 -3.49 0.07
N GLU A 62 22.72 -3.96 -1.17
CA GLU A 62 21.60 -3.93 -2.12
C GLU A 62 20.44 -4.82 -1.64
N ILE A 63 20.72 -5.98 -1.03
CA ILE A 63 19.69 -6.84 -0.42
C ILE A 63 18.98 -6.09 0.71
N GLU A 64 19.73 -5.41 1.57
CA GLU A 64 19.16 -4.63 2.66
C GLU A 64 18.27 -3.49 2.12
N LEU A 65 18.73 -2.79 1.07
CA LEU A 65 17.97 -1.74 0.40
C LEU A 65 16.69 -2.28 -0.24
N LEU A 66 16.75 -3.42 -0.92
CA LEU A 66 15.58 -4.09 -1.52
C LEU A 66 14.59 -4.51 -0.44
N SER A 67 15.06 -5.03 0.69
CA SER A 67 14.21 -5.41 1.83
C SER A 67 13.48 -4.20 2.42
N LYS A 68 14.18 -3.08 2.60
CA LYS A 68 13.58 -1.81 3.05
C LYS A 68 12.59 -1.25 2.04
N ALA A 69 12.93 -1.27 0.76
CA ALA A 69 12.06 -0.79 -0.32
C ALA A 69 10.80 -1.67 -0.48
N ALA A 70 10.92 -2.98 -0.22
CA ALA A 70 9.82 -3.92 -0.25
C ALA A 70 8.80 -3.73 0.89
N PHE A 71 9.09 -2.86 1.85
CA PHE A 71 8.14 -2.55 2.90
C PHE A 71 6.90 -1.84 2.33
N PRO A 72 5.67 -2.19 2.78
CA PRO A 72 4.45 -1.54 2.31
C PRO A 72 4.44 -0.03 2.58
N SER A 73 3.79 0.73 1.70
CA SER A 73 3.57 2.16 1.96
C SER A 73 2.61 2.34 3.14
N ILE A 74 2.98 3.17 4.13
CA ILE A 74 2.19 3.38 5.35
C ILE A 74 1.50 4.75 5.30
N LYS A 75 0.21 4.79 5.60
CA LYS A 75 -0.54 6.04 5.85
C LYS A 75 -1.19 6.01 7.22
N PHE A 76 -1.12 7.13 7.93
CA PHE A 76 -1.75 7.31 9.23
C PHE A 76 -2.90 8.30 9.14
N LYS A 77 -4.03 7.98 9.77
CA LYS A 77 -5.20 8.86 9.86
C LYS A 77 -5.81 8.76 11.26
N TYR A 78 -6.33 9.87 11.76
CA TYR A 78 -7.14 9.89 12.97
C TYR A 78 -8.63 9.79 12.62
N ALA A 79 -9.36 8.90 13.28
CA ALA A 79 -10.80 8.75 13.16
C ALA A 79 -11.45 9.15 14.48
N LYS A 80 -12.20 10.25 14.47
CA LYS A 80 -13.00 10.69 15.62
C LYS A 80 -14.25 9.81 15.74
N LYS A 81 -14.72 9.59 16.97
CA LYS A 81 -16.03 8.99 17.28
C LYS A 81 -17.12 9.62 16.40
N SER A 82 -17.80 8.80 15.61
CA SER A 82 -18.86 9.26 14.71
C SER A 82 -19.86 8.14 14.40
N THR A 83 -21.08 8.55 14.00
CA THR A 83 -22.13 7.61 13.55
C THR A 83 -21.76 6.92 12.26
N VAL A 84 -21.12 7.66 11.34
CA VAL A 84 -20.61 7.13 10.07
C VAL A 84 -19.20 7.67 9.87
N PHE A 85 -18.29 6.79 9.48
CA PHE A 85 -16.93 7.13 9.10
C PHE A 85 -16.63 6.59 7.71
N HIS A 86 -16.20 7.51 6.86
CA HIS A 86 -15.94 7.24 5.46
C HIS A 86 -14.45 6.99 5.23
N LEU A 87 -14.15 5.88 4.57
CA LEU A 87 -12.85 5.55 4.02
C LEU A 87 -12.98 5.31 2.54
N ALA A 88 -12.08 5.91 1.77
CA ALA A 88 -12.06 5.74 0.33
C ALA A 88 -10.66 5.32 -0.16
N PRO A 89 -10.18 4.10 0.18
CA PRO A 89 -8.89 3.63 -0.31
C PRO A 89 -8.94 3.46 -1.84
N ASN A 90 -7.85 3.86 -2.49
CA ASN A 90 -7.62 3.59 -3.89
C ASN A 90 -6.65 2.42 -4.00
N ILE A 91 -7.08 1.33 -4.61
CA ILE A 91 -6.26 0.12 -4.75
C ILE A 91 -5.71 0.09 -6.17
N ASP A 92 -4.38 0.24 -6.29
CA ASP A 92 -3.65 0.09 -7.55
C ASP A 92 -3.92 -1.29 -8.17
N GLY A 93 -3.74 -1.43 -9.49
CA GLY A 93 -3.78 -2.74 -10.16
C GLY A 93 -2.79 -3.72 -9.51
N TYR A 94 -3.24 -4.96 -9.27
CA TYR A 94 -2.49 -5.99 -8.52
C TYR A 94 -2.02 -5.54 -7.14
N GLY A 95 -2.71 -4.55 -6.56
CA GLY A 95 -2.44 -4.05 -5.22
C GLY A 95 -3.36 -4.65 -4.17
N ALA A 96 -2.95 -4.49 -2.92
CA ALA A 96 -3.75 -4.78 -1.75
C ALA A 96 -3.58 -3.66 -0.72
N THR A 97 -4.62 -3.43 0.08
CA THR A 97 -4.59 -2.46 1.17
C THR A 97 -5.09 -3.11 2.44
N LEU A 98 -4.26 -3.09 3.49
CA LEU A 98 -4.66 -3.44 4.85
C LEU A 98 -5.01 -2.16 5.61
N ILE A 99 -6.20 -2.12 6.22
CA ILE A 99 -6.64 -0.99 7.03
C ILE A 99 -6.82 -1.48 8.47
N LEU A 100 -6.03 -0.95 9.39
CA LEU A 100 -6.10 -1.24 10.82
C LEU A 100 -6.71 -0.08 11.57
N LEU A 101 -7.81 -0.32 12.29
CA LEU A 101 -8.40 0.62 13.23
C LEU A 101 -8.08 0.16 14.66
N LYS A 102 -7.30 0.94 15.40
CA LYS A 102 -7.01 0.66 16.81
C LYS A 102 -7.55 1.79 17.68
N LYS A 103 -8.25 1.47 18.75
CA LYS A 103 -8.75 2.47 19.71
C LYS A 103 -7.59 3.35 20.19
N VAL A 104 -7.80 4.66 20.22
CA VAL A 104 -6.83 5.61 20.79
C VAL A 104 -6.90 5.51 22.31
N GLN A 105 -5.75 5.29 22.94
CA GLN A 105 -5.58 5.51 24.36
C GLN A 105 -5.25 7.00 24.52
N LYS A 106 -6.21 7.78 25.01
CA LYS A 106 -5.96 9.19 25.31
C LYS A 106 -5.08 9.25 26.54
N HIS A 107 -3.97 9.96 26.46
CA HIS A 107 -3.23 10.31 27.67
C HIS A 107 -4.10 11.30 28.46
N PRO A 108 -4.34 11.06 29.76
CA PRO A 108 -4.93 12.07 30.62
C PRO A 108 -3.89 13.18 30.79
N PHE A 109 -4.06 14.29 30.08
CA PHE A 109 -3.47 15.57 30.42
C PHE A 109 -4.62 16.57 30.41
#